data_AF-X1GAI4-F1
#
_entry.id   AF-X1GAI4-F1
#
_cell.length_a   1.000
_cell.length_b   1.000
_cell.length_c   1.000
_cell.angle_alpha   90.00
_cell.angle_beta   90.00
_cell.angle_gamma   90.00
#
_symmetry.space_group_name_H-M   'P 1'
#
loop_
_entity.id
_entity.type
_entity.pdbx_description
1 polymer ?
#
loop_
_entity_poly.entity_id
_entity_poly.type
_entity_poly.pdbx_seq_one_letter_code
_entity_poly.pdbx_strand_id
1 'polypeptide(L)'
;MAYLVEQGIKPDEILLLTFTRKAAGEMLSRSSLILDDRCQNVSGGTFHSFANMILRRYGRHINLPANFTILDASDAENAVNLVRADLGFGKIDRRFPKKKALLNIISKSVNKAEDITQVTDAEYPHFL
;
A
#
# COMPACT_ATOMS: atom_id res chain seq x y z
N MET A 1 -8.24 21.62 5.58
CA MET A 1 -9.41 21.24 4.77
C MET A 1 -10.63 22.09 5.07
N ALA A 2 -11.09 22.21 6.33
CA ALA A 2 -12.23 23.08 6.68
C ALA A 2 -12.11 24.50 6.11
N TYR A 3 -10.94 25.14 6.27
CA TYR A 3 -10.66 26.45 5.67
C TYR A 3 -10.86 26.49 4.14
N LEU A 4 -10.44 25.46 3.40
CA LEU A 4 -10.63 25.43 1.94
C LEU A 4 -12.12 25.32 1.57
N VAL A 5 -12.87 24.52 2.32
CA VAL A 5 -14.33 24.37 2.13
C VAL A 5 -15.04 25.68 2.48
N GLU A 6 -14.59 26.39 3.51
CA GLU A 6 -15.09 27.72 3.88
C GLU A 6 -14.84 28.75 2.77
N GLN A 7 -13.68 28.69 2.10
CA GLN A 7 -13.37 29.52 0.92
C GLN A 7 -14.15 29.12 -0.35
N GLY A 8 -15.06 28.14 -0.26
CA GLY A 8 -15.93 27.73 -1.38
C GLY A 8 -15.32 26.67 -2.30
N ILE A 9 -14.15 26.11 -1.98
CA ILE A 9 -13.62 24.95 -2.71
C ILE A 9 -14.52 23.75 -2.45
N LYS A 10 -14.88 23.03 -3.51
CA LYS A 10 -15.78 21.89 -3.37
C LYS A 10 -15.07 20.74 -2.65
N PRO A 11 -15.71 20.05 -1.69
CA PRO A 11 -15.08 18.95 -0.95
C PRO A 11 -14.49 17.86 -1.84
N ASP A 12 -15.13 17.54 -2.97
CA ASP A 12 -14.70 16.52 -3.93
C ASP A 12 -13.42 16.90 -4.69
N GLU A 13 -13.04 18.18 -4.70
CA GLU A 13 -11.78 18.70 -5.24
C GLU A 13 -10.62 18.65 -4.22
N ILE A 14 -10.90 18.27 -2.97
CA ILE A 14 -9.91 18.16 -1.89
C ILE A 14 -9.58 16.68 -1.68
N LEU A 15 -8.28 16.36 -1.61
CA LEU A 15 -7.80 15.01 -1.30
C LEU A 15 -7.18 14.95 0.11
N LEU A 16 -7.75 14.14 1.00
CA LEU A 16 -7.22 13.83 2.32
C LEU A 16 -6.55 12.44 2.32
N LEU A 17 -5.26 12.38 2.66
CA LEU A 17 -4.52 11.13 2.80
C LEU A 17 -3.93 11.00 4.20
N THR A 18 -4.16 9.85 4.83
CA THR A 18 -3.61 9.50 6.14
C THR A 18 -3.06 8.06 6.14
N PHE A 19 -2.30 7.72 7.17
CA PHE A 19 -1.79 6.34 7.34
C PHE A 19 -2.82 5.38 7.93
N THR A 20 -3.82 5.88 8.66
CA THR A 20 -4.80 5.03 9.34
C THR A 20 -6.22 5.51 9.10
N ARG A 21 -7.16 4.57 9.02
CA ARG A 21 -8.60 4.88 8.89
C ARG A 21 -9.09 5.74 10.04
N LYS A 22 -8.58 5.49 11.25
CA LYS A 22 -8.90 6.26 12.46
C LYS A 22 -8.50 7.74 12.30
N ALA A 23 -7.27 8.01 11.86
CA ALA A 23 -6.82 9.38 11.65
C ALA A 23 -7.65 10.10 10.58
N ALA A 24 -7.97 9.42 9.45
CA ALA A 24 -8.85 9.99 8.44
C ALA A 24 -10.23 10.36 9.03
N GLY A 25 -10.85 9.44 9.76
CA GLY A 25 -12.16 9.66 10.39
C GLY A 25 -12.12 10.80 11.41
N GLU A 26 -11.12 10.84 12.28
CA GLU A 26 -10.96 11.92 13.27
C GLU A 26 -10.77 13.30 12.60
N MET A 27 -10.00 13.37 11.51
CA MET A 27 -9.80 14.62 10.77
C MET A 27 -11.07 15.14 10.09
N LEU A 28 -11.86 14.24 9.49
CA LEU A 28 -13.14 14.57 8.86
C LEU A 28 -14.17 15.04 9.91
N SER A 29 -14.31 14.28 11.00
CA SER A 29 -15.20 14.62 12.11
C SER A 29 -14.85 15.96 12.74
N ARG A 30 -13.57 16.22 13.03
CA ARG A 30 -13.13 17.52 13.58
C ARG A 30 -13.40 18.68 12.62
N SER A 31 -13.17 18.48 11.32
CA SER A 31 -13.42 19.52 10.32
C SER A 31 -14.91 19.85 10.17
N SER A 32 -15.76 18.84 10.33
CA SER A 32 -17.22 19.01 10.27
C SER A 32 -17.77 19.73 11.50
N LEU A 33 -17.18 19.47 12.68
CA LEU A 33 -17.50 20.22 13.91
C LEU A 33 -17.10 21.70 13.84
N ILE A 34 -16.02 22.02 13.11
CA ILE A 34 -15.53 23.40 12.98
C ILE A 34 -16.33 24.20 11.95
N LEU A 35 -16.73 23.58 10.85
CA LEU A 35 -17.46 24.23 9.75
C LEU A 35 -18.87 23.66 9.62
N ASP A 36 -19.02 22.56 8.87
CA ASP A 36 -20.27 21.82 8.70
C ASP A 36 -20.01 20.47 8.00
N ASP A 37 -21.08 19.70 7.82
CA ASP A 37 -21.04 18.34 7.26
C ASP A 37 -20.52 18.24 5.82
N ARG A 38 -20.36 19.35 5.07
CA ARG A 38 -19.71 19.31 3.75
C ARG A 38 -18.28 18.75 3.85
N CYS A 39 -17.62 18.94 4.99
CA CYS A 39 -16.30 18.38 5.25
C CYS A 39 -16.25 16.84 5.20
N GLN A 40 -17.38 16.13 5.43
CA GLN A 40 -17.44 14.67 5.30
C GLN A 40 -17.34 14.18 3.85
N ASN A 41 -17.66 15.05 2.88
CA ASN A 41 -17.62 14.74 1.46
C ASN A 41 -16.22 14.94 0.85
N VAL A 42 -15.20 15.26 1.66
CA VAL A 42 -13.84 15.38 1.17
C VAL A 42 -13.32 14.01 0.71
N SER A 43 -12.83 13.96 -0.53
CA SER A 43 -12.30 12.72 -1.11
C SER A 43 -11.08 12.22 -0.33
N GLY A 44 -10.99 10.90 -0.14
CA GLY A 44 -9.79 10.26 0.39
C GLY A 44 -10.02 9.35 1.58
N GLY A 45 -9.02 9.23 2.45
CA GLY A 45 -8.94 8.23 3.50
C GLY A 45 -7.50 7.82 3.74
N THR A 46 -7.20 6.53 3.62
CA THR A 46 -5.80 6.07 3.64
C THR A 46 -5.20 6.03 2.23
N PHE A 47 -3.86 6.06 2.15
CA PHE A 47 -3.13 5.82 0.90
C PHE A 47 -3.62 4.56 0.17
N HIS A 48 -3.82 3.46 0.91
CA HIS A 48 -4.31 2.20 0.36
C HIS A 48 -5.75 2.29 -0.17
N SER A 49 -6.66 2.90 0.59
CA SER A 49 -8.05 3.09 0.15
C SER A 49 -8.12 3.93 -1.13
N PHE A 50 -7.34 5.02 -1.18
CA PHE A 50 -7.24 5.87 -2.36
C PHE A 50 -6.63 5.13 -3.56
N ALA A 51 -5.50 4.45 -3.38
CA ALA A 51 -4.85 3.68 -4.44
C ALA A 51 -5.78 2.59 -5.00
N ASN A 52 -6.49 1.85 -4.13
CA ASN A 52 -7.46 0.85 -4.55
C ASN A 52 -8.62 1.47 -5.36
N MET A 53 -9.14 2.63 -4.95
CA MET A 53 -10.16 3.35 -5.72
C MET A 53 -9.65 3.76 -7.11
N ILE A 54 -8.44 4.33 -7.19
CA ILE A 54 -7.82 4.74 -8.45
C ILE A 54 -7.58 3.53 -9.36
N LEU A 55 -7.01 2.45 -8.84
CA LEU A 55 -6.76 1.22 -9.62
C LEU A 55 -8.05 0.56 -10.10
N ARG A 56 -9.13 0.60 -9.31
CA ARG A 56 -10.43 0.08 -9.77
C ARG A 56 -11.03 0.91 -10.89
N ARG A 57 -10.83 2.23 -10.87
CA ARG A 57 -11.35 3.13 -11.90
C ARG A 57 -10.50 3.12 -13.17
N TYR A 58 -9.17 3.12 -13.03
CA TYR A 58 -8.24 3.37 -14.14
C TYR A 58 -7.26 2.22 -14.43
N GLY A 59 -7.27 1.14 -13.66
CA GLY A 59 -6.33 0.02 -13.81
C GLY A 59 -6.33 -0.64 -15.19
N ARG A 60 -7.44 -0.54 -15.94
CA ARG A 60 -7.53 -1.07 -17.31
C ARG A 60 -6.47 -0.49 -18.25
N HIS A 61 -6.00 0.74 -18.01
CA HIS A 61 -4.94 1.36 -18.81
C HIS A 61 -3.57 0.69 -18.63
N ILE A 62 -3.39 -0.10 -17.57
CA ILE A 62 -2.18 -0.89 -17.29
C ILE A 62 -2.48 -2.39 -17.28
N ASN A 63 -3.52 -2.82 -18.00
CA ASN A 63 -3.98 -4.22 -18.07
C ASN A 63 -4.37 -4.84 -16.72
N LEU A 64 -4.75 -4.02 -15.73
CA LEU A 64 -5.26 -4.49 -14.45
C LEU A 64 -6.81 -4.45 -14.45
N PRO A 65 -7.50 -5.60 -14.36
CA PRO A 65 -8.96 -5.63 -14.37
C PRO A 65 -9.53 -5.07 -13.07
N ALA A 66 -10.66 -4.36 -13.12
CA ALA A 66 -11.24 -3.65 -11.96
C ALA A 66 -11.68 -4.58 -10.79
N ASN A 67 -11.81 -5.88 -11.04
CA ASN A 67 -12.16 -6.92 -10.06
C ASN A 67 -10.94 -7.67 -9.51
N PHE A 68 -9.73 -7.09 -9.60
CA PHE A 68 -8.55 -7.68 -8.97
C PHE A 68 -8.76 -7.92 -7.47
N THR A 69 -8.12 -8.98 -6.97
CA THR A 69 -8.06 -9.30 -5.55
C THR A 69 -6.76 -8.75 -4.95
N ILE A 70 -6.81 -8.42 -3.66
CA ILE A 70 -5.63 -8.00 -2.89
C ILE A 70 -5.24 -9.18 -2.02
N LEU A 71 -4.00 -9.64 -2.17
CA LEU A 71 -3.46 -10.71 -1.32
C LEU A 71 -3.27 -10.18 0.10
N ASP A 72 -3.66 -10.97 1.09
CA ASP A 72 -3.25 -10.71 2.45
C ASP A 72 -1.78 -11.14 2.68
N ALA A 73 -1.26 -10.87 3.87
CA ALA A 73 0.13 -11.19 4.20
C ALA A 73 0.43 -12.71 4.12
N SER A 74 -0.53 -13.56 4.48
CA SER A 74 -0.37 -15.00 4.48
C SER A 74 -0.36 -15.56 3.06
N ASP A 75 -1.25 -15.06 2.21
CA ASP A 75 -1.31 -15.40 0.79
C ASP A 75 -0.05 -14.95 0.06
N ALA A 76 0.43 -13.73 0.34
CA ALA A 76 1.67 -13.23 -0.22
C ALA A 76 2.89 -14.09 0.19
N GLU A 77 2.98 -14.48 1.46
CA GLU A 77 4.05 -15.40 1.91
C GLU A 77 3.95 -16.76 1.21
N ASN A 78 2.74 -17.29 1.01
CA ASN A 78 2.55 -18.58 0.35
C ASN A 78 2.91 -18.52 -1.13
N ALA A 79 2.54 -17.45 -1.84
CA ALA A 79 2.93 -17.23 -3.22
C ALA A 79 4.45 -17.17 -3.38
N VAL A 80 5.15 -16.44 -2.51
CA VAL A 80 6.62 -16.40 -2.47
C VAL A 80 7.21 -17.79 -2.20
N ASN A 81 6.61 -18.56 -1.30
CA ASN A 81 7.10 -19.90 -0.99
C ASN A 81 6.91 -20.90 -2.15
N LEU A 82 5.83 -20.76 -2.93
CA LEU A 82 5.59 -21.57 -4.11
C LEU A 82 6.71 -21.32 -5.14
N VAL A 83 6.97 -20.06 -5.49
CA VAL A 83 8.06 -19.69 -6.41
C VAL A 83 9.42 -20.16 -5.89
N ARG A 84 9.68 -19.99 -4.59
CA ARG A 84 10.91 -20.48 -3.94
C ARG A 84 11.07 -22.00 -4.09
N ALA A 85 9.99 -22.76 -3.96
CA ALA A 85 10.03 -24.22 -4.09
C ALA A 85 10.22 -24.66 -5.54
N ASP A 86 9.52 -24.02 -6.48
CA ASP A 86 9.58 -24.32 -7.92
C ASP A 86 10.98 -24.08 -8.50
N LEU A 87 11.67 -23.05 -8.00
CA LEU A 87 13.07 -22.77 -8.34
C LEU A 87 14.08 -23.69 -7.62
N GLY A 88 13.63 -24.65 -6.81
CA GLY A 88 14.49 -25.61 -6.10
C GLY A 88 15.14 -25.09 -4.83
N PHE A 89 14.97 -23.81 -4.46
CA PHE A 89 15.56 -23.17 -3.27
C PHE A 89 14.99 -23.66 -1.92
N GLY A 90 14.03 -24.59 -1.96
CA GLY A 90 13.53 -25.30 -0.79
C GLY A 90 14.38 -26.51 -0.37
N LYS A 91 15.23 -27.04 -1.25
CA LYS A 91 15.91 -28.34 -1.10
C LYS A 91 17.43 -28.28 -1.19
N ILE A 92 18.01 -27.08 -1.19
CA ILE A 92 19.46 -26.88 -1.35
C ILE A 92 20.16 -27.01 0.00
N ASP A 93 21.35 -27.63 0.01
CA ASP A 93 22.23 -27.71 1.19
C ASP A 93 22.75 -26.33 1.66
N ARG A 94 22.76 -25.34 0.76
CA ARG A 94 23.11 -23.95 1.09
C ARG A 94 21.91 -23.23 1.68
N ARG A 95 22.15 -22.49 2.77
CA ARG A 95 21.13 -21.71 3.49
C ARG A 95 20.51 -20.64 2.58
N PHE A 96 19.27 -20.84 2.16
CA PHE A 96 18.48 -19.86 1.41
C PHE A 96 17.41 -19.19 2.31
N PRO A 97 17.07 -17.90 2.11
CA PRO A 97 16.07 -17.22 2.94
C PRO A 97 14.69 -17.91 2.92
N LYS A 98 14.01 -17.90 4.07
CA LYS A 98 12.62 -18.39 4.17
C LYS A 98 11.65 -17.39 3.55
N LYS A 99 10.43 -17.86 3.21
CA LYS A 99 9.36 -17.07 2.56
C LYS A 99 9.13 -15.68 3.17
N LYS A 100 9.09 -15.58 4.50
CA LYS A 100 8.90 -14.31 5.21
C LYS A 100 10.06 -13.33 5.01
N ALA A 101 11.30 -13.83 5.00
CA ALA A 101 12.48 -12.99 4.78
C ALA A 101 12.49 -12.45 3.34
N LEU A 102 12.20 -13.30 2.35
CA LEU A 102 12.07 -12.89 0.95
C LEU A 102 10.97 -11.84 0.77
N LEU A 103 9.79 -12.06 1.34
CA LEU A 103 8.69 -11.09 1.28
C LEU A 103 9.08 -9.74 1.90
N ASN A 104 9.80 -9.74 3.01
CA ASN A 104 10.28 -8.51 3.65
C ASN A 104 11.28 -7.75 2.76
N ILE A 105 12.22 -8.45 2.10
CA ILE A 105 13.18 -7.84 1.18
C ILE A 105 12.44 -7.20 0.00
N ILE A 106 11.52 -7.94 -0.63
CA ILE A 106 10.70 -7.44 -1.76
C ILE A 106 9.88 -6.21 -1.33
N SER A 107 9.18 -6.32 -0.20
CA SER A 107 8.38 -5.21 0.34
C SER A 107 9.23 -3.96 0.58
N LYS A 108 10.46 -4.13 1.08
CA LYS A 108 11.36 -3.02 1.35
C LYS A 108 11.90 -2.37 0.07
N SER A 109 12.29 -3.16 -0.92
CA SER A 109 12.67 -2.69 -2.25
C SER A 109 11.55 -1.85 -2.88
N VAL A 110 10.30 -2.33 -2.86
CA VAL A 110 9.13 -1.60 -3.38
C VAL A 110 8.88 -0.31 -2.60
N ASN A 111 8.88 -0.35 -1.26
CA ASN A 111 8.58 0.81 -0.42
C ASN A 111 9.65 1.92 -0.52
N LYS A 112 10.91 1.55 -0.77
CA LYS A 112 12.01 2.51 -0.97
C LYS A 112 12.22 2.90 -2.44
N ALA A 113 11.58 2.19 -3.38
CA ALA A 113 11.88 2.28 -4.80
C ALA A 113 13.38 2.05 -5.11
N GLU A 114 14.00 1.12 -4.40
CA GLU A 114 15.41 0.73 -4.54
C GLU A 114 15.53 -0.66 -5.20
N ASP A 115 16.64 -0.91 -5.88
CA ASP A 115 16.89 -2.24 -6.45
C ASP A 115 17.01 -3.31 -5.36
N ILE A 116 16.50 -4.51 -5.65
CA ILE A 116 16.48 -5.60 -4.66
C ILE A 116 17.89 -6.02 -4.23
N THR A 117 18.90 -5.89 -5.11
CA THR A 117 20.30 -6.16 -4.78
C THR A 117 20.84 -5.16 -3.77
N GLN A 118 20.57 -3.86 -3.96
CA GLN A 118 20.99 -2.80 -3.03
C GLN A 118 20.39 -2.99 -1.64
N VAL A 119 19.10 -3.32 -1.57
CA VAL A 119 18.42 -3.60 -0.30
C VAL A 119 19.02 -4.83 0.39
N THR A 120 19.37 -5.86 -0.39
CA THR A 120 19.97 -7.10 0.14
C THR A 120 21.38 -6.87 0.66
N ASP A 121 22.23 -6.17 -0.09
CA ASP A 121 23.62 -5.86 0.30
C ASP A 121 23.68 -5.01 1.57
N ALA A 122 22.83 -3.98 1.66
CA ALA A 122 22.84 -3.05 2.78
C ALA A 122 22.26 -3.64 4.07
N GLU A 123 21.18 -4.43 3.97
CA GLU A 123 20.39 -4.82 5.15
C GLU A 123 20.34 -6.32 5.43
N TYR A 124 20.70 -7.14 4.44
CA TYR A 124 20.71 -8.60 4.54
C TYR A 124 22.04 -9.25 4.10
N PRO A 125 23.22 -8.71 4.47
CA PRO A 125 24.51 -9.22 3.99
C PRO A 125 24.79 -10.66 4.44
N HIS A 126 24.09 -11.17 5.46
CA HIS A 126 24.19 -12.54 5.95
C HIS A 126 23.57 -13.59 5.00
N PHE A 127 22.93 -13.17 3.91
CA PHE A 127 22.42 -14.06 2.86
C PHE A 127 23.31 -14.13 1.61
N LEU A 128 24.35 -13.30 1.53
CA LEU A 128 25.34 -13.29 0.46
C LEU A 128 26.48 -14.27 0.81
#